data_AF-A0A2V8EYW1-F1
#
_entry.id   AF-A0A2V8EYW1-F1
#
_cell.length_a   1.000
_cell.length_b   1.000
_cell.length_c   1.000
_cell.angle_alpha   90.00
_cell.angle_beta   90.00
_cell.angle_gamma   90.00
#
_symmetry.space_group_name_H-M   'P 1'
#
loop_
_entity.id
_entity.type
_entity.pdbx_description
1 polymer ?
#
loop_
_entity_poly.entity_id
_entity_poly.type
_entity_poly.pdbx_seq_one_letter_code
_entity_poly.pdbx_strand_id
1 'polypeptide(L)'
;MIVRKSTAAMTAGGIAMVVAVFVMTLAIAQGFRATLVASGSPGNAIVLRKGATAETVSAVLRADLPIVDSLPQVARDAGGRPLTSPELVVIIALPRQSDNQPANVPVR
;
A
#
# COMPACT_ATOMS: atom_id res chain seq x y z
N MET A 1 8.88 38.46 -39.89
CA MET A 1 7.81 37.68 -39.22
C MET A 1 8.26 36.31 -38.68
N ILE A 2 9.39 35.77 -39.15
CA ILE A 2 9.90 34.42 -38.77
C ILE A 2 10.50 34.39 -37.35
N VAL A 3 11.21 35.44 -36.92
CA VAL A 3 11.92 35.49 -35.63
C VAL A 3 10.98 35.45 -34.40
N ARG A 4 9.78 36.03 -34.51
CA ARG A 4 8.77 35.97 -33.43
C ARG A 4 8.15 34.57 -33.29
N LYS A 5 8.01 33.85 -34.40
CA LYS A 5 7.47 32.48 -34.41
C LYS A 5 8.48 31.48 -33.83
N SER A 6 9.77 31.65 -34.08
CA SER A 6 10.81 30.73 -33.54
C SER A 6 10.94 30.82 -32.03
N THR A 7 10.96 32.04 -31.46
CA THR A 7 11.07 32.20 -30.00
C THR A 7 9.83 31.69 -29.28
N ALA A 8 8.63 31.93 -29.84
CA ALA A 8 7.38 31.39 -29.29
C ALA A 8 7.32 29.85 -29.36
N ALA A 9 7.88 29.24 -30.42
CA ALA A 9 7.95 27.78 -30.53
C ALA A 9 8.89 27.18 -29.48
N MET A 10 10.03 27.82 -29.18
CA MET A 10 10.95 27.37 -28.13
C MET A 10 10.33 27.43 -26.73
N THR A 11 9.62 28.51 -26.40
CA THR A 11 8.95 28.62 -25.09
C THR A 11 7.81 27.61 -24.95
N ALA A 12 7.00 27.44 -26.01
CA ALA A 12 5.96 26.42 -26.04
C ALA A 12 6.52 25.00 -25.92
N GLY A 13 7.64 24.71 -26.59
CA GLY A 13 8.34 23.42 -26.50
C GLY A 13 8.84 23.12 -25.09
N GLY A 14 9.41 24.11 -24.41
CA GLY A 14 9.82 23.98 -23.00
C GLY A 14 8.65 23.63 -22.08
N ILE A 15 7.53 24.33 -22.22
CA ILE A 15 6.31 24.05 -21.44
C ILE A 15 5.77 22.65 -21.76
N ALA A 16 5.71 22.27 -23.04
CA ALA A 16 5.23 20.96 -23.47
C ALA A 16 6.07 19.82 -22.87
N MET A 17 7.40 19.99 -22.79
CA MET A 17 8.29 19.00 -22.18
C MET A 17 8.00 18.80 -20.69
N VAL A 18 7.80 19.90 -19.94
CA VAL A 18 7.49 19.83 -18.50
C VAL A 18 6.13 19.16 -18.28
N VAL A 19 5.12 19.52 -19.07
CA VAL A 19 3.78 18.91 -18.99
C VAL A 19 3.85 17.41 -19.31
N ALA A 20 4.61 17.02 -20.34
CA ALA A 20 4.78 15.61 -20.70
C ALA A 20 5.38 14.77 -19.55
N VAL A 21 6.43 15.28 -18.90
CA VAL A 21 7.04 14.62 -17.73
C VAL A 21 6.03 14.52 -16.58
N PHE A 22 5.31 15.60 -16.29
CA PHE A 22 4.33 15.61 -15.22
C PHE A 22 3.22 14.57 -15.46
N VAL A 23 2.65 14.54 -16.67
CA VAL A 23 1.65 13.55 -17.07
C VAL A 23 2.20 12.13 -16.95
N MET A 24 3.45 11.90 -17.37
CA MET A 24 4.08 10.58 -17.26
C MET A 24 4.22 10.12 -15.81
N THR A 25 4.64 11.00 -14.90
CA THR A 25 4.75 10.65 -13.47
C THR A 25 3.39 10.35 -12.83
N LEU A 26 2.35 11.10 -13.17
CA LEU A 26 1.00 10.84 -12.70
C LEU A 26 0.44 9.54 -13.27
N ALA A 27 0.69 9.25 -14.55
CA ALA A 27 0.28 8.00 -15.18
C ALA A 27 0.93 6.79 -14.49
N ILE A 28 2.21 6.88 -14.14
CA ILE A 28 2.90 5.84 -13.36
C ILE A 28 2.24 5.66 -12.00
N ALA A 29 2.00 6.75 -11.25
CA ALA A 29 1.34 6.68 -9.95
C ALA A 29 -0.07 6.06 -10.02
N GLN A 30 -0.85 6.41 -11.03
CA GLN A 30 -2.17 5.83 -11.26
C GLN A 30 -2.09 4.36 -11.70
N GLY A 31 -1.12 4.00 -12.54
CA GLY A 31 -0.88 2.60 -12.94
C GLY A 31 -0.50 1.72 -11.75
N PHE A 32 0.35 2.20 -10.85
CA PHE A 32 0.66 1.50 -9.60
C PHE A 32 -0.57 1.37 -8.70
N ARG A 33 -1.36 2.44 -8.54
CA ARG A 33 -2.59 2.36 -7.76
C ARG A 33 -3.59 1.37 -8.36
N ALA A 34 -3.75 1.37 -9.69
CA ALA A 34 -4.65 0.46 -10.38
C ALA A 34 -4.23 -1.00 -10.22
N THR A 35 -2.93 -1.30 -10.32
CA THR A 35 -2.41 -2.67 -10.14
C THR A 35 -2.52 -3.14 -8.68
N LEU A 36 -2.24 -2.29 -7.70
CA LEU A 36 -2.43 -2.60 -6.28
C LEU A 36 -3.91 -2.87 -5.95
N VAL A 37 -4.82 -2.02 -6.43
CA VAL A 37 -6.26 -2.20 -6.24
C VAL A 37 -6.77 -3.44 -6.96
N ALA A 38 -6.32 -3.71 -8.19
CA ALA A 38 -6.73 -4.89 -8.95
C ALA A 38 -6.23 -6.22 -8.33
N SER A 39 -5.09 -6.21 -7.65
CA SER A 39 -4.63 -7.37 -6.88
C SER A 39 -5.41 -7.59 -5.58
N GLY A 40 -6.12 -6.56 -5.10
CA GLY A 40 -6.99 -6.64 -3.94
C GLY A 40 -8.34 -7.27 -4.29
N SER A 41 -8.69 -8.37 -3.62
CA SER A 41 -10.05 -8.91 -3.69
C SER A 41 -11.00 -8.04 -2.86
N PRO A 42 -12.15 -7.58 -3.38
CA PRO A 42 -13.13 -6.83 -2.59
C PRO A 42 -13.77 -7.65 -1.47
N GLY A 43 -13.58 -8.97 -1.45
CA GLY A 43 -13.98 -9.84 -0.35
C GLY A 43 -13.01 -9.88 0.83
N ASN A 44 -11.82 -9.28 0.69
CA ASN A 44 -10.80 -9.26 1.74
C ASN A 44 -10.82 -7.92 2.46
N ALA A 45 -10.99 -7.94 3.77
CA ALA A 45 -10.90 -6.77 4.63
C ALA A 45 -9.72 -6.91 5.59
N ILE A 46 -8.97 -5.82 5.79
CA ILE A 46 -7.91 -5.75 6.79
C ILE A 46 -8.45 -5.02 8.02
N VAL A 47 -8.34 -5.64 9.19
CA VAL A 47 -8.77 -5.06 10.47
C VAL A 47 -7.55 -4.56 11.22
N LEU A 48 -7.56 -3.27 11.56
CA LEU A 48 -6.51 -2.61 12.34
C LEU A 48 -7.10 -2.04 13.63
N ARG A 49 -6.30 -1.99 14.70
CA ARG A 49 -6.71 -1.32 15.94
C ARG A 49 -7.01 0.15 15.65
N LYS A 50 -8.04 0.71 16.28
CA LYS A 50 -8.33 2.14 16.21
C LYS A 50 -7.09 2.97 16.61
N GLY A 51 -6.64 3.84 15.70
CA GLY A 51 -5.43 4.67 15.86
C GLY A 51 -4.14 4.09 15.27
N ALA A 52 -4.17 2.86 14.74
CA ALA A 52 -3.05 2.31 13.98
C ALA A 52 -3.06 2.85 12.54
N THR A 53 -1.92 3.37 12.08
CA THR A 53 -1.72 3.84 10.69
C THR A 53 -1.18 2.77 9.76
N ALA A 54 -0.72 1.63 10.31
CA ALA A 54 -0.18 0.50 9.57
C ALA A 54 -0.35 -0.81 10.36
N GLU A 55 -0.28 -1.95 9.68
CA GLU A 55 -0.29 -3.30 10.28
C GLU A 55 0.79 -3.44 11.37
N THR A 56 1.97 -2.87 11.15
CA THR A 56 3.11 -2.94 12.06
C THR A 56 2.86 -2.32 13.44
N VAL A 57 1.97 -1.33 13.53
CA VAL A 57 1.61 -0.64 14.78
C VAL A 57 0.24 -1.09 15.30
N SER A 58 -0.37 -2.07 14.62
CA SER A 58 -1.66 -2.63 14.98
C SER A 58 -1.49 -3.66 16.09
N ALA A 59 -1.76 -3.23 17.32
CA ALA A 59 -1.78 -4.12 18.48
C ALA A 59 -3.15 -4.81 18.63
N VAL A 60 -3.63 -5.47 17.57
CA VAL A 60 -4.79 -6.38 17.68
C VAL A 60 -4.27 -7.69 18.24
N LEU A 61 -4.74 -8.07 19.43
CA LEU A 61 -4.25 -9.27 20.12
C LEU A 61 -5.06 -10.49 19.69
N ARG A 62 -4.49 -11.69 19.87
CA ARG A 62 -5.22 -12.96 19.63
C ARG A 62 -6.52 -13.06 20.43
N ALA A 63 -6.58 -12.42 21.60
CA ALA A 63 -7.77 -12.36 22.45
C ALA A 63 -8.93 -11.58 21.82
N ASP A 64 -8.65 -10.68 20.87
CA ASP A 64 -9.66 -9.88 20.17
C ASP A 64 -10.21 -10.59 18.92
N LEU A 65 -9.60 -11.70 18.49
CA LEU A 65 -10.04 -12.47 17.32
C LEU A 65 -11.48 -12.99 17.42
N PRO A 66 -11.95 -13.54 18.56
CA PRO A 66 -13.33 -14.01 18.68
C PRO A 66 -14.36 -12.89 18.46
N ILE A 67 -14.00 -11.64 18.78
CA ILE A 67 -14.85 -10.48 18.55
C ILE A 67 -14.98 -10.28 17.04
N VAL A 68 -13.87 -10.31 16.29
CA VAL A 68 -13.84 -10.21 14.82
C VAL A 68 -14.60 -11.37 14.16
N ASP A 69 -14.35 -12.60 14.61
CA ASP A 69 -15.00 -13.82 14.09
C ASP A 69 -16.50 -13.88 14.30
N SER A 70 -16.99 -13.21 15.36
CA SER A 70 -18.42 -13.15 15.68
C SER A 70 -19.20 -12.15 14.82
N LEU A 71 -18.52 -11.30 14.04
CA LEU A 71 -19.21 -10.33 13.17
C LEU A 71 -19.97 -11.04 12.05
N PRO A 72 -21.25 -10.68 11.82
CA PRO A 72 -22.08 -11.31 10.79
C PRO A 72 -21.60 -11.01 9.36
N GLN A 73 -20.72 -10.02 9.17
CA GLN A 73 -20.15 -9.66 7.87
C GLN A 73 -18.97 -10.57 7.47
N VAL A 74 -18.43 -11.38 8.39
CA VAL A 74 -17.32 -12.29 8.09
C VAL A 74 -17.85 -13.52 7.36
N ALA A 75 -17.33 -13.76 6.15
CA ALA A 75 -17.68 -14.93 5.36
C ALA A 75 -17.29 -16.22 6.10
N ARG A 76 -18.11 -17.26 5.97
CA ARG A 76 -17.87 -18.58 6.59
C ARG A 76 -17.69 -19.64 5.52
N ASP A 77 -16.83 -20.63 5.78
CA ASP A 77 -16.65 -21.79 4.91
C ASP A 77 -17.86 -22.75 4.97
N ALA A 78 -17.85 -23.79 4.13
CA ALA A 78 -18.89 -24.82 4.12
C ALA A 78 -19.02 -25.60 5.45
N GLY A 79 -18.03 -25.49 6.34
CA GLY A 79 -18.02 -26.06 7.69
C GLY A 79 -18.42 -25.08 8.79
N GLY A 80 -18.85 -23.86 8.44
CA GLY A 80 -19.29 -22.83 9.39
C GLY A 80 -18.16 -22.08 10.09
N ARG A 81 -16.90 -22.27 9.69
CA ARG A 81 -15.74 -21.57 10.25
C ARG A 81 -15.58 -20.20 9.60
N PRO A 82 -15.31 -19.13 10.38
CA PRO A 82 -15.07 -17.80 9.83
C PRO A 82 -13.77 -17.79 9.00
N LEU A 83 -13.82 -17.14 7.85
CA LEU A 83 -12.67 -16.94 6.95
C LEU A 83 -11.82 -15.77 7.46
N THR A 84 -11.15 -15.97 8.58
CA THR A 84 -10.31 -14.96 9.23
C THR A 84 -8.86 -15.44 9.26
N SER A 85 -7.92 -14.60 8.80
CA SER A 85 -6.48 -14.86 8.88
C SER A 85 -5.87 -13.98 9.97
N PRO A 86 -5.62 -14.51 11.19
CA PRO A 86 -5.00 -13.75 12.26
C PRO A 86 -3.50 -13.59 12.03
N GLU A 87 -3.12 -12.62 11.20
CA GLU A 87 -1.72 -12.28 10.96
C GLU A 87 -1.19 -11.32 12.02
N LEU A 88 0.02 -11.58 12.51
CA LEU A 88 0.70 -10.72 13.48
C LEU A 88 1.98 -10.17 12.84
N VAL A 89 1.93 -8.90 12.44
CA VAL A 89 3.09 -8.22 11.83
C VAL A 89 3.87 -7.46 12.89
N VAL A 90 5.02 -7.99 13.31
CA VAL A 90 5.91 -7.36 14.31
C VAL A 90 7.27 -7.07 13.69
N ILE A 91 7.82 -5.89 13.96
CA ILE A 91 9.23 -5.63 13.68
C ILE A 91 10.05 -6.17 14.85
N ILE A 92 10.92 -7.13 14.56
CA ILE A 92 11.93 -7.59 15.51
C ILE A 92 13.32 -7.16 15.03
N ALA A 93 14.19 -6.81 15.98
CA ALA A 93 15.57 -6.49 15.69
C ALA A 93 16.37 -7.79 15.57
N LEU A 94 16.75 -8.17 14.36
CA LEU A 94 17.68 -9.29 14.13
C LEU A 94 19.10 -8.75 13.92
N PRO A 95 20.13 -9.46 14.41
CA PRO A 95 21.50 -9.15 14.05
C PRO A 95 21.69 -9.39 12.55
N ARG A 96 22.17 -8.37 11.83
CA ARG A 96 22.46 -8.46 10.40
C ARG A 96 23.70 -9.34 10.18
N GLN A 97 23.63 -10.30 9.25
CA GLN A 97 24.72 -11.26 9.01
C GLN A 97 26.06 -10.60 8.61
N SER A 98 26.04 -9.37 8.06
CA SER A 98 27.25 -8.67 7.62
C SER A 98 28.06 -8.02 8.74
N ASP A 99 27.41 -7.51 9.77
CA ASP A 99 28.05 -6.64 10.78
C ASP A 99 27.50 -6.82 12.20
N ASN A 100 26.62 -7.80 12.41
CA ASN A 100 26.01 -8.15 13.70
C ASN A 100 25.25 -7.00 14.39
N GLN A 101 25.01 -5.91 13.69
CA GLN A 101 24.25 -4.77 14.18
C GLN A 101 22.74 -5.08 14.12
N PRO A 102 21.95 -4.56 15.06
CA PRO A 102 20.50 -4.76 15.07
C PRO A 102 19.86 -4.10 13.84
N ALA A 103 19.16 -4.90 13.03
CA ALA A 103 18.38 -4.47 11.89
C ALA A 103 16.90 -4.78 12.11
N ASN A 104 16.04 -3.81 11.81
CA ASN A 104 14.60 -3.97 11.92
C ASN A 104 14.08 -4.84 10.78
N VAL A 105 13.58 -6.04 11.11
CA VAL A 105 13.01 -6.97 10.14
C VAL A 105 11.52 -7.18 10.46
N PRO A 106 10.61 -6.93 9.51
CA PRO A 106 9.20 -7.27 9.68
C PRO A 106 9.02 -8.78 9.59
N VAL A 107 8.39 -9.38 10.59
CA VAL A 107 8.01 -10.80 10.63
C VAL A 107 6.49 -10.89 10.63
N ARG A 108 5.94 -11.85 9.88
CA ARG A 108 4.50 -12.15 9.75
C ARG A 108 4.22 -13.57 10.24
#